data_AF-A0A7K7Y3I8-F1
#
_entry.id   AF-A0A7K7Y3I8-F1
#
_cell.length_a   1.000
_cell.length_b   1.000
_cell.length_c   1.000
_cell.angle_alpha   90.00
_cell.angle_beta   90.00
_cell.angle_gamma   90.00
#
_symmetry.space_group_name_H-M   'P 1'
#
loop_
_entity.id
_entity.type
_entity.pdbx_description
1 polymer ?
#
loop_
_entity_poly.entity_id
_entity_poly.type
_entity_poly.pdbx_seq_one_letter_code
_entity_poly.pdbx_strand_id
1 'polypeptide(L)' 'TAVTSVVPQSSILGPVLFNIFTNDLAAELEGVISKFSDDTKLGRAVDSLEGREALQRHLDKSEGWAITNHVKVNKG' A
#
# COMPACT_ATOMS: atom_id res chain seq x y z
N THR A 1 16.24 17.59 -17.30
CA THR A 1 16.59 17.71 -15.87
C THR A 1 15.68 16.80 -15.09
N ALA A 2 16.19 15.72 -14.50
CA ALA A 2 15.39 14.80 -13.70
C ALA A 2 15.21 15.39 -12.30
N VAL A 3 13.97 15.67 -11.90
CA VAL A 3 13.64 16.07 -10.53
C VAL A 3 13.50 14.79 -9.71
N THR A 4 14.46 14.52 -8.84
CA THR A 4 14.40 13.40 -7.91
C THR A 4 13.45 13.80 -6.77
N SER A 5 12.19 13.37 -6.85
CA SER A 5 11.17 13.56 -5.80
C SER A 5 11.43 12.64 -4.61
N VAL A 6 12.60 12.76 -4.00
CA VAL A 6 12.96 12.02 -2.80
C VAL A 6 12.83 12.98 -1.63
N VAL A 7 11.97 12.63 -0.67
CA VAL A 7 11.83 13.38 0.59
C VAL A 7 13.13 13.18 1.40
N PRO A 8 13.75 14.25 1.94
CA PRO A 8 14.90 14.10 2.83
C PRO A 8 14.53 13.23 4.02
N GLN A 9 15.33 12.20 4.34
CA GLN A 9 15.08 11.29 5.47
C GLN A 9 14.94 12.01 6.83
N SER A 10 15.47 13.23 6.96
CA SER A 10 15.35 14.08 8.14
C SER A 10 14.10 14.97 8.16
N SER A 11 13.16 14.77 7.24
CA SER A 11 11.93 15.57 7.19
C SER A 11 10.92 15.05 8.21
N ILE A 12 10.60 15.89 9.20
CA ILE A 12 9.50 15.65 10.16
C ILE A 12 8.17 15.46 9.41
N LEU A 13 8.05 16.03 8.20
CA LEU A 13 6.86 15.96 7.37
C LEU A 13 6.81 14.69 6.49
N GLY A 14 7.92 13.99 6.31
CA GLY A 14 8.00 12.77 5.49
C GLY A 14 7.03 11.68 5.95
N PRO A 15 7.00 11.30 7.25
CA PRO A 15 6.06 10.32 7.77
C PRO A 15 4.59 10.75 7.64
N VAL A 16 4.29 12.05 7.78
CA VAL A 16 2.92 12.57 7.67
C VAL A 16 2.42 12.52 6.23
N LEU A 17 3.24 12.98 5.27
CA LEU A 17 2.92 12.92 3.85
C LEU A 17 2.84 11.48 3.34
N PHE A 18 3.73 10.62 3.82
CA PHE A 18 3.68 9.19 3.52
C PHE A 18 2.38 8.55 4.04
N ASN A 19 1.96 8.91 5.25
CA ASN A 19 0.70 8.43 5.81
C ASN A 19 -0.52 8.88 5.01
N ILE A 20 -0.54 10.12 4.52
CA ILE A 20 -1.62 10.67 3.67
C ILE A 20 -1.64 9.94 2.32
N PHE A 21 -0.48 9.82 1.67
CA PHE A 21 -0.35 9.16 0.38
C PHE A 21 -0.83 7.70 0.41
N THR A 22 -0.49 6.97 1.48
CA THR A 22 -0.92 5.57 1.67
C THR A 22 -2.30 5.43 2.32
N ASN A 23 -2.95 6.51 2.74
CA ASN A 23 -4.28 6.47 3.34
C ASN A 23 -5.34 6.09 2.29
N ASP A 24 -5.19 6.58 1.06
CA ASP A 24 -6.10 6.25 -0.04
C ASP A 24 -6.06 4.75 -0.35
N LEU A 25 -4.87 4.15 -0.33
CA LEU A 25 -4.70 2.69 -0.46
C LEU A 25 -5.44 1.93 0.65
N ALA A 26 -5.37 2.40 1.90
CA ALA A 26 -6.07 1.77 3.02
C ALA A 26 -7.60 1.89 2.93
N ALA A 27 -8.11 2.94 2.28
CA ALA A 27 -9.54 3.12 2.04
C ALA A 27 -10.07 2.21 0.90
N GLU A 28 -9.22 1.81 -0.05
CA GLU A 28 -9.58 0.92 -1.17
C GLU A 28 -9.58 -0.58 -0.82
N LEU A 29 -8.95 -0.94 0.30
CA LEU A 29 -8.76 -2.31 0.77
C LEU A 29 -9.67 -2.61 1.98
N GLU A 30 -10.35 -3.75 1.99
CA GLU A 30 -11.23 -4.17 3.09
C GLU A 30 -10.58 -5.30 3.92
N GLY A 31 -10.38 -5.13 5.23
CA GLY A 31 -9.88 -6.21 6.11
C GLY A 31 -8.86 -5.74 7.16
N VAL A 32 -8.06 -6.68 7.69
CA VAL A 32 -6.99 -6.36 8.64
C VAL A 32 -5.80 -5.80 7.87
N ILE A 33 -5.71 -4.47 7.87
CA ILE A 33 -4.60 -3.72 7.27
C ILE A 33 -3.70 -3.24 8.40
N SER A 34 -2.45 -3.69 8.41
CA SER A 34 -1.43 -3.16 9.31
C SER A 34 -0.43 -2.38 8.48
N LYS A 35 -0.34 -1.07 8.72
CA LYS A 35 0.61 -0.17 8.05
C LYS A 35 1.76 0.17 9.00
N PHE A 36 3.00 -0.08 8.59
CA PHE A 36 4.18 0.28 9.35
C PHE A 36 5.30 0.78 8.43
N SER A 37 5.65 2.07 8.52
CA SER A 37 6.59 2.72 7.58
C SER A 37 6.21 2.36 6.15
N ASP A 38 7.15 1.87 5.36
CA ASP A 38 7.01 1.52 3.95
C ASP A 38 6.27 0.19 3.72
N ASP A 39 5.99 -0.58 4.78
CA ASP A 39 5.35 -1.88 4.72
C ASP A 39 3.85 -1.79 4.98
N THR A 40 3.06 -2.23 4.00
CA THR A 40 1.64 -2.50 4.18
C THR A 40 1.42 -4.01 4.19
N LYS A 41 0.98 -4.56 5.32
CA LYS A 41 0.61 -5.98 5.44
C LYS A 41 -0.90 -6.12 5.36
N LEU A 42 -1.34 -6.97 4.44
CA LEU A 42 -2.74 -7.38 4.31
C LEU A 42 -2.93 -8.78 4.88
N GLY A 43 -3.75 -8.89 5.92
CA GLY A 43 -4.11 -10.16 6.53
C GLY A 43 -5.60 -10.45 6.34
N ARG A 44 -5.93 -11.61 5.79
CA ARG A 44 -7.30 -12.16 5.79
C ARG A 44 -7.24 -13.66 5.98
N ALA A 45 -8.25 -14.24 6.65
CA ALA A 45 -8.41 -15.69 6.69
C ALA A 45 -8.62 -16.23 5.26
N VAL A 46 -7.89 -17.28 4.88
CA VAL A 46 -7.88 -17.88 3.53
C VAL A 46 -8.39 -19.32 3.54
N ASP A 47 -9.05 -19.68 4.64
CA ASP A 47 -9.55 -21.00 4.98
C ASP A 47 -10.70 -21.40 4.04
N SER A 48 -11.40 -20.39 3.49
CA SER A 48 -12.45 -20.54 2.50
C SER A 48 -12.02 -20.03 1.12
N LEU A 49 -12.68 -20.53 0.07
CA LEU A 49 -12.52 -20.02 -1.30
C LEU A 49 -12.80 -18.52 -1.39
N GLU A 50 -13.88 -18.07 -0.73
CA GLU A 50 -14.24 -16.65 -0.63
C GLU A 50 -13.14 -15.80 0.01
N GLY A 51 -12.48 -16.32 1.05
CA GLY A 51 -11.33 -15.67 1.70
C GLY A 51 -10.15 -15.46 0.74
N ARG A 52 -9.87 -16.47 -0.10
CA ARG A 52 -8.81 -16.43 -1.13
C ARG A 52 -9.15 -15.47 -2.27
N GLU A 53 -10.37 -15.51 -2.78
CA GLU A 53 -10.83 -14.60 -3.83
C GLU A 53 -10.82 -13.15 -3.34
N ALA A 54 -11.26 -12.90 -2.10
CA ALA A 54 -11.20 -11.58 -1.51
C ALA A 54 -9.75 -11.10 -1.32
N LEU A 55 -8.82 -11.98 -0.91
CA LEU A 55 -7.39 -11.64 -0.83
C LEU A 55 -6.83 -11.27 -2.21
N GLN A 56 -7.15 -12.06 -3.26
CA GLN A 56 -6.70 -11.76 -4.62
C GLN A 56 -7.24 -10.41 -5.12
N ARG A 57 -8.54 -10.13 -4.91
CA ARG A 57 -9.15 -8.83 -5.28
C ARG A 57 -8.44 -7.66 -4.60
N HIS A 58 -8.00 -7.82 -3.36
CA HIS A 58 -7.21 -6.79 -2.68
C HIS A 58 -5.79 -6.65 -3.23
N LEU A 59 -5.13 -7.76 -3.59
CA LEU A 59 -3.84 -7.71 -4.27
C LEU A 59 -3.95 -6.97 -5.61
N ASP A 60 -4.97 -7.29 -6.42
CA ASP A 60 -5.21 -6.65 -7.72
C ASP A 60 -5.47 -5.14 -7.57
N LYS A 61 -6.27 -4.73 -6.57
CA LYS A 61 -6.49 -3.32 -6.23
C LYS A 61 -5.19 -2.63 -5.82
N SER A 62 -4.38 -3.28 -4.98
CA SER A 62 -3.11 -2.71 -4.52
C SER A 62 -2.10 -2.52 -5.66
N GLU A 63 -2.06 -3.45 -6.62
CA GLU A 63 -1.24 -3.33 -7.83
C GLU A 63 -1.74 -2.20 -8.73
N GLY A 64 -3.07 -2.06 -8.90
CA GLY A 64 -3.69 -0.96 -9.63
C GLY A 64 -3.40 0.42 -9.03
N TRP A 65 -3.49 0.54 -7.69
CA TRP A 65 -3.12 1.77 -6.98
C TRP A 65 -1.64 2.09 -7.18
N ALA A 66 -0.76 1.10 -7.10
CA ALA A 66 0.68 1.30 -7.26
C ALA A 66 1.05 1.74 -8.68
N ILE A 67 0.40 1.20 -9.71
CA ILE A 67 0.55 1.65 -11.10
C ILE A 67 0.13 3.12 -11.23
N THR A 68 -1.04 3.48 -10.68
CA THR A 68 -1.58 4.85 -10.73
C THR A 68 -0.66 5.85 -10.03
N ASN A 69 -0.03 5.44 -8.93
CA ASN A 69 0.81 6.28 -8.09
C ASN A 69 2.30 6.15 -8.38
N HIS A 70 2.70 5.43 -9.44
CA HIS A 70 4.09 5.17 -9.81
C HIS A 70 4.95 4.56 -8.66
N VAL A 71 4.31 3.79 -7.78
CA VAL A 71 4.97 3.09 -6.67
C VAL A 71 5.43 1.72 -7.14
N LYS A 72 6.67 1.35 -6.82
CA LYS A 72 7.18 0.01 -7.10
C LYS A 72 6.73 -0.95 -5.99
N VAL A 73 5.88 -1.92 -6.33
CA VAL A 73 5.55 -3.04 -5.45
C VAL A 73 6.65 -4.09 -5.53
N ASN A 74 7.18 -4.49 -4.37
CA ASN A 74 8.05 -5.66 -4.29
C ASN A 74 7.16 -6.90 -4.12
N LYS A 75 7.30 -7.85 -5.02
CA LYS A 75 6.68 -9.17 -4.87
C LYS A 75 7.58 -9.96 -3.92
N GLY A 76 7.01 -10.42 -2.81
CA GLY A 76 7.70 -11.25 -1.81
C GLY A 76 8.14 -12.58 -2.37
#